data_AF-A0A958H3Q3-F1
#
_entry.id   AF-A0A958H3Q3-F1
#
_cell.length_a   1.000
_cell.length_b   1.000
_cell.length_c   1.000
_cell.angle_alpha   90.00
_cell.angle_beta   90.00
_cell.angle_gamma   90.00
#
_symmetry.space_group_name_H-M   'P 1'
#
loop_
_entity.id
_entity.type
_entity.pdbx_description
1 polymer ?
#
loop_
_entity_poly.entity_id
_entity_poly.type
_entity_poly.pdbx_seq_one_letter_code
_entity_poly.pdbx_strand_id
1 'polypeptide(L)'
;MPIVFVHGAGTREYFRRYNVDWSHVERHLRDYVAPHIAAEPKKVEIILAYWGDTGVQLAWDGASIPWATMPPVANHPLTSLVRVGRKRHIVAESLHRVSAVLGYFFSRILTLFRRPQSKQTSVFMGDALHYLAQRGTADHPGPIPTRVLAALMQAREAQQARDGEPLIVFTHSLGGVVMYDLVTHFLPNLPEYTDIHIDFWASMSTQIGLFEEMKLFLASDDRYGPGKPVPFPDRRFLSTWWNVWDPHDFLSFSVKNIIEGVKDDHFDSGLSLAGAHLACLKMSSFYVLLGEQVAKALPAARRGR
;
A
#
# COMPACT_ATOMS: atom_id res chain seq x y z
N MET A 1 -12.57 -14.89 -14.77
CA MET A 1 -11.26 -14.50 -14.24
C MET A 1 -11.52 -13.95 -12.86
N PRO A 2 -10.97 -14.54 -11.77
CA PRO A 2 -11.13 -13.97 -10.45
C PRO A 2 -10.22 -12.74 -10.29
N ILE A 3 -10.71 -11.75 -9.55
CA ILE A 3 -9.93 -10.61 -9.08
C ILE A 3 -9.80 -10.72 -7.56
N VAL A 4 -8.58 -10.72 -7.03
CA VAL A 4 -8.33 -10.64 -5.59
C VAL A 4 -7.88 -9.23 -5.26
N PHE A 5 -8.55 -8.58 -4.31
CA PHE A 5 -8.15 -7.29 -3.76
C PHE A 5 -7.61 -7.44 -2.34
N VAL A 6 -6.37 -7.01 -2.13
CA VAL A 6 -5.70 -6.95 -0.82
C VAL A 6 -5.48 -5.49 -0.45
N HIS A 7 -6.26 -4.99 0.50
CA HIS A 7 -6.08 -3.63 0.99
C HIS A 7 -5.03 -3.54 2.10
N GLY A 8 -4.63 -2.32 2.46
CA GLY A 8 -3.71 -2.01 3.54
C GLY A 8 -4.42 -1.83 4.89
N ALA A 9 -3.75 -1.17 5.85
CA ALA A 9 -4.30 -0.89 7.18
C ALA A 9 -5.64 -0.11 7.16
N GLY A 10 -5.96 0.58 6.06
CA GLY A 10 -7.26 1.21 5.82
C GLY A 10 -8.44 0.23 5.67
N THR A 11 -8.21 -1.09 5.69
CA THR A 11 -9.24 -2.12 5.54
C THR A 11 -10.17 -2.23 6.75
N ARG A 12 -9.73 -1.82 7.95
CA ARG A 12 -10.54 -1.99 9.18
C ARG A 12 -11.90 -1.32 9.09
N GLU A 13 -12.91 -1.97 9.67
CA GLU A 13 -14.28 -1.44 9.73
C GLU A 13 -14.35 -0.03 10.35
N TYR A 14 -13.52 0.25 11.36
CA TYR A 14 -13.39 1.57 11.96
C TYR A 14 -12.98 2.67 10.95
N PHE A 15 -12.21 2.31 9.92
CA PHE A 15 -11.83 3.24 8.85
C PHE A 15 -12.93 3.40 7.79
N ARG A 16 -13.91 2.50 7.66
CA ARG A 16 -14.97 2.60 6.63
C ARG A 16 -15.75 3.91 6.69
N ARG A 17 -15.96 4.48 7.87
CA ARG A 17 -16.64 5.78 8.03
C ARG A 17 -15.84 6.96 7.44
N TYR A 18 -14.55 6.81 7.23
CA TYR A 18 -13.63 7.86 6.81
C TYR A 18 -12.83 7.51 5.54
N ASN A 19 -13.03 6.31 4.97
CA ASN A 19 -12.20 5.74 3.91
C ASN A 19 -13.04 5.24 2.72
N VAL A 20 -12.38 4.69 1.69
CA VAL A 20 -13.05 4.07 0.53
C VAL A 20 -13.80 2.81 0.98
N ASP A 21 -15.11 2.81 0.76
CA ASP A 21 -15.95 1.64 0.99
C ASP A 21 -15.60 0.51 0.01
N TRP A 22 -15.60 -0.74 0.48
CA TRP A 22 -15.39 -1.91 -0.37
C TRP A 22 -16.37 -1.93 -1.55
N SER A 23 -17.64 -1.56 -1.31
CA SER A 23 -18.65 -1.52 -2.37
C SER A 23 -18.28 -0.57 -3.52
N HIS A 24 -17.52 0.49 -3.22
CA HIS A 24 -17.00 1.41 -4.23
C HIS A 24 -15.90 0.77 -5.05
N VAL A 25 -14.90 0.15 -4.40
CA VAL A 25 -13.79 -0.55 -5.08
C VAL A 25 -14.33 -1.70 -5.93
N GLU A 26 -15.20 -2.53 -5.36
CA GLU A 26 -15.81 -3.67 -6.05
C GLU A 26 -16.56 -3.20 -7.30
N ARG A 27 -17.39 -2.15 -7.19
CA ARG A 27 -18.11 -1.57 -8.32
C ARG A 27 -17.16 -1.07 -9.41
N HIS A 28 -16.07 -0.42 -9.05
CA HIS A 28 -15.12 0.08 -10.03
C HIS A 28 -14.36 -1.05 -10.73
N LEU A 29 -13.92 -2.06 -10.00
CA LEU A 29 -13.35 -3.27 -10.59
C LEU A 29 -14.37 -3.95 -11.51
N ARG A 30 -15.64 -4.02 -11.09
CA ARG A 30 -16.75 -4.58 -11.86
C ARG A 30 -17.02 -3.86 -13.17
N ASP A 31 -17.01 -2.53 -13.14
CA ASP A 31 -17.48 -1.71 -14.26
C ASP A 31 -16.34 -1.31 -15.21
N TYR A 32 -15.09 -1.25 -14.72
CA TYR A 32 -13.95 -0.78 -15.52
C TYR A 32 -12.86 -1.82 -15.76
N VAL A 33 -12.74 -2.86 -14.92
CA VAL A 33 -11.67 -3.87 -15.08
C VAL A 33 -12.24 -5.20 -15.60
N ALA A 34 -13.34 -5.68 -15.03
CA ALA A 34 -14.00 -6.92 -15.42
C ALA A 34 -14.33 -7.00 -16.94
N PRO A 35 -14.71 -5.91 -17.63
CA PRO A 35 -14.93 -5.91 -19.09
C PRO A 35 -13.70 -6.24 -19.93
N HIS A 36 -12.49 -6.04 -19.40
CA HIS A 36 -11.25 -6.35 -20.11
C HIS A 36 -10.78 -7.80 -19.93
N ILE A 37 -11.43 -8.54 -19.02
CA ILE A 37 -11.00 -9.88 -18.62
C ILE A 37 -12.05 -10.97 -18.86
N ALA A 38 -13.36 -10.66 -18.89
CA ALA A 38 -14.39 -11.67 -19.13
C ALA A 38 -15.50 -11.18 -20.07
N ALA A 39 -16.05 -12.10 -20.85
CA ALA A 39 -17.20 -11.83 -21.73
C ALA A 39 -18.49 -11.53 -20.93
N GLU A 40 -18.59 -12.08 -19.70
CA GLU A 40 -19.65 -11.79 -18.75
C GLU A 40 -19.09 -11.06 -17.50
N PRO A 41 -18.83 -9.74 -17.57
CA PRO A 41 -18.16 -8.99 -16.49
C PRO A 41 -18.89 -9.05 -15.16
N LYS A 42 -20.23 -9.19 -15.17
CA LYS A 42 -21.05 -9.29 -13.97
C LYS A 42 -20.88 -10.62 -13.22
N LYS A 43 -20.33 -11.66 -13.86
CA LYS A 43 -20.05 -12.97 -13.25
C LYS A 43 -18.61 -13.13 -12.77
N VAL A 44 -17.73 -12.16 -13.01
CA VAL A 44 -16.33 -12.21 -12.51
C VAL A 44 -16.35 -12.32 -10.99
N GLU A 45 -15.61 -13.24 -10.40
CA GLU A 45 -15.51 -13.26 -8.94
C GLU A 45 -14.55 -12.14 -8.49
N ILE A 46 -14.99 -11.32 -7.53
CA ILE A 46 -14.15 -10.27 -6.96
C ILE A 46 -14.07 -10.52 -5.45
N ILE A 47 -12.89 -10.87 -4.98
CA ILE A 47 -12.65 -11.36 -3.63
C ILE A 47 -11.89 -10.29 -2.86
N LEU A 48 -12.43 -9.86 -1.72
CA LEU A 48 -11.72 -9.04 -0.76
C LEU A 48 -10.95 -9.95 0.20
N ALA A 49 -9.62 -9.91 0.15
CA ALA A 49 -8.76 -10.54 1.14
C ALA A 49 -8.71 -9.69 2.42
N TYR A 50 -9.80 -9.70 3.19
CA TYR A 50 -9.94 -8.89 4.40
C TYR A 50 -9.09 -9.45 5.55
N TRP A 51 -8.26 -8.59 6.16
CA TRP A 51 -7.44 -8.94 7.33
C TRP A 51 -7.52 -7.90 8.47
N GLY A 52 -8.37 -6.88 8.36
CA GLY A 52 -8.37 -5.72 9.27
C GLY A 52 -8.64 -6.03 10.74
N ASP A 53 -9.29 -7.15 11.03
CA ASP A 53 -9.56 -7.66 12.38
C ASP A 53 -8.35 -8.41 13.00
N THR A 54 -7.36 -8.82 12.20
CA THR A 54 -6.09 -9.40 12.72
C THR A 54 -4.97 -8.39 12.92
N GLY A 55 -5.19 -7.12 12.60
CA GLY A 55 -4.16 -6.10 12.81
C GLY A 55 -3.91 -5.82 14.30
N VAL A 56 -3.00 -4.88 14.58
CA VAL A 56 -2.63 -4.46 15.94
C VAL A 56 -3.86 -4.07 16.80
N GLN A 57 -3.84 -4.42 18.07
CA GLN A 57 -4.82 -3.91 19.03
C GLN A 57 -4.09 -3.03 20.06
N LEU A 58 -4.57 -1.80 20.23
CA LEU A 58 -3.99 -0.89 21.22
C LEU A 58 -4.47 -1.32 22.61
N ALA A 59 -3.57 -1.87 23.42
CA ALA A 59 -3.90 -2.45 24.72
C ALA A 59 -4.53 -1.47 25.72
N TRP A 60 -4.25 -0.16 25.58
CA TRP A 60 -4.83 0.90 26.40
C TRP A 60 -5.75 1.83 25.61
N ASP A 61 -6.37 1.33 24.53
CA ASP A 61 -7.32 2.07 23.70
C ASP A 61 -6.80 3.41 23.11
N GLY A 62 -5.47 3.57 23.06
CA GLY A 62 -4.83 4.80 22.63
C GLY A 62 -4.55 5.82 23.74
N ALA A 63 -4.58 5.43 25.03
CA ALA A 63 -4.22 6.30 26.15
C ALA A 63 -2.80 6.89 26.07
N SER A 64 -1.89 6.25 25.31
CA SER A 64 -0.53 6.77 25.06
C SER A 64 -0.50 7.89 24.02
N ILE A 65 -1.60 8.16 23.32
CA ILE A 65 -1.67 9.17 22.27
C ILE A 65 -1.79 10.54 22.94
N PRO A 66 -0.87 11.49 22.68
CA PRO A 66 -0.90 12.80 23.31
C PRO A 66 -2.24 13.50 23.07
N TRP A 67 -2.93 13.88 24.14
CA TRP A 67 -4.13 14.71 24.08
C TRP A 67 -3.75 16.09 23.53
N ALA A 68 -4.41 16.52 22.47
CA ALA A 68 -4.13 17.80 21.84
C ALA A 68 -4.75 18.93 22.67
N THR A 69 -3.99 19.56 23.59
CA THR A 69 -4.16 21.01 23.77
C THR A 69 -3.29 21.68 22.72
N MET A 70 -3.90 22.22 21.66
CA MET A 70 -3.20 23.22 20.87
C MET A 70 -2.83 24.37 21.81
N PRO A 71 -1.55 24.77 21.94
CA PRO A 71 -1.24 26.00 22.64
C PRO A 71 -2.01 27.13 21.92
N PRO A 72 -2.68 28.03 22.66
CA PRO A 72 -3.40 29.14 22.04
C PRO A 72 -2.45 29.94 21.14
N VAL A 73 -2.94 30.32 19.96
CA VAL A 73 -2.22 31.10 18.94
C VAL A 73 -1.62 32.41 19.51
N ALA A 74 -2.11 32.86 20.66
CA ALA A 74 -1.67 34.03 21.39
C ALA A 74 -0.19 33.98 21.87
N ASN A 75 0.42 32.81 22.03
CA ASN A 75 1.81 32.67 22.51
C ASN A 75 2.81 32.31 21.39
N HIS A 76 2.66 32.91 20.21
CA HIS A 76 3.57 32.68 19.09
C HIS A 76 4.92 33.40 19.30
N PRO A 77 6.08 32.76 19.13
CA PRO A 77 7.39 33.42 19.26
C PRO A 77 7.67 34.56 18.25
N LEU A 78 6.77 34.78 17.28
CA LEU A 78 6.84 35.92 16.34
C LEU A 78 6.27 37.20 16.97
N THR A 79 5.32 37.11 17.90
CA THR A 79 4.85 38.28 18.65
C THR A 79 5.88 38.74 19.69
N SER A 80 6.73 37.83 20.19
CA SER A 80 7.87 38.19 21.04
C SER A 80 9.08 38.77 20.28
N LEU A 81 9.16 38.58 18.96
CA LEU A 81 10.27 39.08 18.13
C LEU A 81 10.27 40.61 17.95
N VAL A 82 9.13 41.26 18.17
CA VAL A 82 9.00 42.73 18.08
C VAL A 82 9.48 43.44 19.35
N ARG A 83 9.76 42.72 20.46
CA ARG A 83 9.95 43.35 21.78
C ARG A 83 11.31 43.22 22.45
N VAL A 84 12.32 42.59 21.84
CA VAL A 84 13.61 42.39 22.54
C VAL A 84 14.78 42.91 21.72
N GLY A 85 15.34 44.02 22.18
CA GLY A 85 16.47 44.71 21.58
C GLY A 85 17.80 43.94 21.69
N ARG A 86 18.64 44.20 20.69
CA ARG A 86 20.11 44.05 20.59
C ARG A 86 20.82 43.41 21.80
N LYS A 87 20.94 42.08 21.83
CA LYS A 87 22.01 41.38 22.55
C LYS A 87 22.65 40.34 21.62
N ARG A 88 23.99 40.22 21.62
CA ARG A 88 24.77 39.36 20.71
C ARG A 88 24.37 37.88 20.75
N HIS A 89 23.86 37.37 21.88
CA HIS A 89 23.33 36.01 21.99
C HIS A 89 22.06 35.77 21.16
N ILE A 90 21.31 36.83 20.84
CA ILE A 90 20.08 36.78 20.02
C ILE A 90 20.42 36.65 18.54
N VAL A 91 21.64 37.02 18.08
CA VAL A 91 22.02 36.86 16.66
C VAL A 91 22.27 35.39 16.32
N ALA A 92 22.94 34.65 17.22
CA ALA A 92 23.07 33.20 17.11
C ALA A 92 21.71 32.50 17.20
N GLU A 93 20.85 32.96 18.10
CA GLU A 93 19.47 32.46 18.23
C GLU A 93 18.60 32.81 17.00
N SER A 94 18.79 33.98 16.39
CA SER A 94 18.11 34.41 15.16
C SER A 94 18.55 33.59 13.96
N LEU A 95 19.83 33.23 13.85
CA LEU A 95 20.34 32.32 12.82
C LEU A 95 19.78 30.90 13.00
N HIS A 96 19.71 30.39 14.23
CA HIS A 96 19.00 29.14 14.55
C HIS A 96 17.50 29.22 14.27
N ARG A 97 16.88 30.38 14.47
CA ARG A 97 15.46 30.59 14.18
C ARG A 97 15.16 30.77 12.69
N VAL A 98 16.11 31.24 11.86
CA VAL A 98 15.97 31.24 10.39
C VAL A 98 16.08 29.80 9.84
N SER A 99 17.00 28.98 10.35
CA SER A 99 16.96 27.53 10.09
C SER A 99 15.68 26.88 10.64
N ALA A 100 15.13 27.40 11.74
CA ALA A 100 13.83 26.99 12.25
C ALA A 100 12.64 27.58 11.47
N VAL A 101 12.81 28.58 10.60
CA VAL A 101 11.76 29.07 9.67
C VAL A 101 11.67 28.12 8.48
N LEU A 102 12.81 27.69 7.93
CA LEU A 102 12.87 26.58 6.97
C LEU A 102 12.38 25.28 7.62
N GLY A 103 12.83 25.01 8.84
CA GLY A 103 12.34 23.94 9.71
C GLY A 103 10.86 24.09 10.09
N TYR A 104 10.29 25.29 10.05
CA TYR A 104 8.88 25.58 10.35
C TYR A 104 8.00 25.34 9.12
N PHE A 105 8.47 25.70 7.92
CA PHE A 105 7.86 25.28 6.65
C PHE A 105 7.95 23.76 6.45
N PHE A 106 9.10 23.15 6.77
CA PHE A 106 9.22 21.70 6.87
C PHE A 106 8.34 21.14 7.99
N SER A 107 8.23 21.81 9.14
CA SER A 107 7.32 21.42 10.24
C SER A 107 5.87 21.51 9.81
N ARG A 108 5.53 22.33 8.80
CA ARG A 108 4.19 22.45 8.25
C ARG A 108 3.84 21.26 7.34
N ILE A 109 4.81 20.81 6.54
CA ILE A 109 4.76 19.52 5.83
C ILE A 109 4.71 18.36 6.83
N LEU A 110 5.56 18.41 7.85
CA LEU A 110 5.52 17.52 9.01
C LEU A 110 4.25 17.70 9.85
N THR A 111 3.50 18.81 9.80
CA THR A 111 2.20 18.98 10.49
C THR A 111 1.03 18.39 9.75
N LEU A 112 1.17 18.23 8.43
CA LEU A 112 0.32 17.33 7.66
C LEU A 112 0.57 15.86 8.10
N PHE A 113 1.82 15.52 8.45
CA PHE A 113 2.15 14.28 9.17
C PHE A 113 1.83 14.34 10.68
N ARG A 114 1.76 15.53 11.28
CA ARG A 114 1.57 15.77 12.72
C ARG A 114 0.11 15.72 13.12
N ARG A 115 -0.65 14.80 12.52
CA ARG A 115 -1.78 14.15 13.19
C ARG A 115 -1.44 12.73 13.69
N PRO A 116 -0.30 12.48 14.41
CA PRO A 116 -0.17 11.28 15.24
C PRO A 116 -1.09 11.37 16.47
N GLN A 117 -1.85 12.47 16.62
CA GLN A 117 -2.85 12.69 17.66
C GLN A 117 -4.15 11.90 17.42
N SER A 118 -4.32 11.23 16.28
CA SER A 118 -5.46 10.34 16.06
C SER A 118 -5.05 8.88 16.23
N LYS A 119 -5.91 8.14 16.93
CA LYS A 119 -5.86 6.66 17.05
C LYS A 119 -5.63 5.97 15.71
N GLN A 120 -6.16 6.55 14.64
CA GLN A 120 -6.02 6.11 13.26
C GLN A 120 -4.57 6.01 12.79
N THR A 121 -3.76 7.05 12.96
CA THR A 121 -2.35 7.04 12.53
C THR A 121 -1.53 6.03 13.33
N SER A 122 -1.81 5.92 14.64
CA SER A 122 -1.14 4.95 15.51
C SER A 122 -1.47 3.50 15.14
N VAL A 123 -2.73 3.22 14.83
CA VAL A 123 -3.17 1.90 14.35
C VAL A 123 -2.57 1.60 12.97
N PHE A 124 -2.53 2.58 12.06
CA PHE A 124 -1.92 2.41 10.74
C PHE A 124 -0.45 2.00 10.84
N MET A 125 0.36 2.73 11.62
CA MET A 125 1.77 2.39 11.84
C MET A 125 1.91 1.06 12.59
N GLY A 126 1.07 0.84 13.60
CA GLY A 126 1.08 -0.39 14.38
C GLY A 126 0.70 -1.62 13.56
N ASP A 127 -0.15 -1.51 12.55
CA ASP A 127 -0.49 -2.61 11.63
C ASP A 127 0.71 -3.07 10.81
N ALA A 128 1.53 -2.13 10.32
CA ALA A 128 2.77 -2.47 9.63
C ALA A 128 3.75 -3.20 10.58
N LEU A 129 3.96 -2.68 11.79
CA LEU A 129 4.82 -3.32 12.80
C LEU A 129 4.30 -4.70 13.22
N HIS A 130 2.99 -4.81 13.44
CA HIS A 130 2.34 -6.06 13.81
C HIS A 130 2.50 -7.09 12.70
N TYR A 131 2.28 -6.71 11.44
CA TYR A 131 2.53 -7.59 10.30
C TYR A 131 3.98 -8.09 10.27
N LEU A 132 4.96 -7.19 10.32
CA LEU A 132 6.38 -7.58 10.29
C LEU A 132 6.75 -8.54 11.45
N ALA A 133 6.19 -8.30 12.63
CA ALA A 133 6.45 -9.12 13.82
C ALA A 133 5.69 -10.47 13.82
N GLN A 134 4.56 -10.57 13.14
CA GLN A 134 3.62 -11.70 13.25
C GLN A 134 3.32 -12.42 11.94
N ARG A 135 3.96 -12.03 10.82
CA ARG A 135 3.79 -12.69 9.50
C ARG A 135 4.23 -14.15 9.48
N GLY A 136 5.02 -14.61 10.46
CA GLY A 136 5.45 -16.00 10.55
C GLY A 136 6.45 -16.38 9.46
N THR A 137 6.46 -17.68 9.12
CA THR A 137 7.36 -18.31 8.13
C THR A 137 6.54 -19.23 7.22
N ALA A 138 7.11 -19.75 6.14
CA ALA A 138 6.41 -20.73 5.30
C ALA A 138 5.85 -21.93 6.11
N ASP A 139 6.61 -22.49 7.05
CA ASP A 139 6.11 -23.63 7.86
C ASP A 139 4.95 -23.27 8.78
N HIS A 140 4.90 -22.01 9.23
CA HIS A 140 3.88 -21.50 10.15
C HIS A 140 3.50 -20.07 9.75
N PRO A 141 2.65 -19.90 8.71
CA PRO A 141 2.27 -18.58 8.24
C PRO A 141 1.46 -17.85 9.30
N GLY A 142 1.72 -16.55 9.43
CA GLY A 142 1.01 -15.69 10.36
C GLY A 142 -0.47 -15.48 10.01
N PRO A 143 -1.25 -14.83 10.88
CA PRO A 143 -2.68 -14.62 10.66
C PRO A 143 -3.00 -13.83 9.38
N ILE A 144 -2.21 -12.79 9.07
CA ILE A 144 -2.43 -11.96 7.89
C ILE A 144 -2.06 -12.71 6.60
N PRO A 145 -0.85 -13.31 6.44
CA PRO A 145 -0.53 -14.14 5.28
C PRO A 145 -1.53 -15.28 5.05
N THR A 146 -1.93 -15.99 6.10
CA THR A 146 -2.90 -17.10 6.01
C THR A 146 -4.22 -16.67 5.36
N ARG A 147 -4.72 -15.47 5.68
CA ARG A 147 -5.97 -14.96 5.10
C ARG A 147 -5.83 -14.59 3.63
N VAL A 148 -4.71 -13.98 3.26
CA VAL A 148 -4.47 -13.62 1.85
C VAL A 148 -4.24 -14.88 1.02
N LEU A 149 -3.50 -15.87 1.55
CA LEU A 149 -3.34 -17.19 0.92
C LEU A 149 -4.69 -17.89 0.73
N ALA A 150 -5.59 -17.86 1.72
CA ALA A 150 -6.93 -18.42 1.60
C ALA A 150 -7.75 -17.72 0.49
N ALA A 151 -7.65 -16.40 0.36
CA ALA A 151 -8.32 -15.66 -0.72
C ALA A 151 -7.76 -16.00 -2.12
N LEU A 152 -6.44 -16.24 -2.23
CA LEU A 152 -5.83 -16.72 -3.48
C LEU A 152 -6.27 -18.15 -3.81
N MET A 153 -6.44 -19.02 -2.81
CA MET A 153 -6.98 -20.37 -3.00
C MET A 153 -8.43 -20.33 -3.47
N GLN A 154 -9.28 -19.50 -2.85
CA GLN A 154 -10.65 -19.29 -3.33
C GLN A 154 -10.68 -18.80 -4.78
N ALA A 155 -9.81 -17.85 -5.13
CA ALA A 155 -9.68 -17.39 -6.50
C ALA A 155 -9.23 -18.52 -7.44
N ARG A 156 -8.32 -19.38 -6.99
CA ARG A 156 -7.84 -20.53 -7.76
C ARG A 156 -8.97 -21.52 -8.04
N GLU A 157 -9.80 -21.84 -7.05
CA GLU A 157 -10.98 -22.69 -7.22
C GLU A 157 -11.96 -22.08 -8.24
N ALA A 158 -12.21 -20.77 -8.16
CA ALA A 158 -13.04 -20.04 -9.11
C ALA A 158 -12.47 -20.07 -10.54
N GLN A 159 -11.15 -19.97 -10.67
CA GLN A 159 -10.44 -20.11 -11.95
C GLN A 159 -10.61 -21.53 -12.53
N GLN A 160 -10.47 -22.57 -11.71
CA GLN A 160 -10.62 -23.97 -12.15
C GLN A 160 -12.05 -24.26 -12.61
N ALA A 161 -13.06 -23.74 -11.92
CA ALA A 161 -14.46 -23.88 -12.30
C ALA A 161 -14.84 -23.20 -13.62
N ARG A 162 -13.94 -22.36 -14.17
CA ARG A 162 -14.14 -21.55 -15.37
C ARG A 162 -13.00 -21.73 -16.37
N ASP A 163 -12.59 -22.99 -16.59
CA ASP A 163 -11.62 -23.39 -17.61
C ASP A 163 -10.25 -22.67 -17.55
N GLY A 164 -9.78 -22.34 -16.34
CA GLY A 164 -8.42 -21.82 -16.15
C GLY A 164 -8.25 -20.33 -16.49
N GLU A 165 -9.34 -19.57 -16.48
CA GLU A 165 -9.36 -18.11 -16.62
C GLU A 165 -8.29 -17.38 -15.74
N PRO A 166 -7.54 -16.40 -16.27
CA PRO A 166 -6.50 -15.67 -15.54
C PRO A 166 -6.89 -15.15 -14.15
N LEU A 167 -5.94 -15.21 -13.22
CA LEU A 167 -6.05 -14.65 -11.87
C LEU A 167 -5.38 -13.28 -11.82
N ILE A 168 -6.16 -12.28 -11.41
CA ILE A 168 -5.70 -10.90 -11.27
C ILE A 168 -5.65 -10.51 -9.80
N VAL A 169 -4.55 -9.90 -9.38
CA VAL A 169 -4.35 -9.42 -8.00
C VAL A 169 -4.19 -7.91 -7.99
N PHE A 170 -4.93 -7.25 -7.09
CA PHE A 170 -4.92 -5.83 -6.83
C PHE A 170 -4.53 -5.56 -5.40
N THR A 171 -3.52 -4.74 -5.19
CA THR A 171 -3.03 -4.46 -3.84
C THR A 171 -2.82 -2.98 -3.60
N HIS A 172 -3.18 -2.53 -2.41
CA HIS A 172 -3.01 -1.14 -2.02
C HIS A 172 -2.29 -1.02 -0.68
N SER A 173 -1.36 -0.06 -0.56
CA SER A 173 -0.66 0.23 0.70
C SER A 173 -0.01 -1.03 1.28
N LEU A 174 -0.20 -1.31 2.57
CA LEU A 174 0.36 -2.51 3.22
C LEU A 174 -0.07 -3.83 2.54
N GLY A 175 -1.20 -3.86 1.83
CA GLY A 175 -1.61 -5.06 1.09
C GLY A 175 -0.59 -5.47 0.01
N GLY A 176 0.15 -4.51 -0.56
CA GLY A 176 1.23 -4.80 -1.50
C GLY A 176 2.46 -5.41 -0.83
N VAL A 177 2.78 -4.95 0.38
CA VAL A 177 3.86 -5.53 1.20
C VAL A 177 3.52 -6.99 1.54
N VAL A 178 2.28 -7.24 1.98
CA VAL A 178 1.81 -8.60 2.26
C VAL A 178 1.93 -9.48 1.01
N MET A 179 1.44 -9.00 -0.13
CA MET A 179 1.47 -9.76 -1.38
C MET A 179 2.89 -10.02 -1.87
N TYR A 180 3.83 -9.09 -1.66
CA TYR A 180 5.23 -9.28 -2.03
C TYR A 180 5.89 -10.41 -1.22
N ASP A 181 5.71 -10.44 0.11
CA ASP A 181 6.14 -11.56 0.95
C ASP A 181 5.48 -12.87 0.48
N LEU A 182 4.21 -12.84 0.05
CA LEU A 182 3.52 -14.02 -0.47
C LEU A 182 4.17 -14.59 -1.75
N VAL A 183 4.38 -13.76 -2.78
CA VAL A 183 4.92 -14.23 -4.07
C VAL A 183 6.42 -14.53 -4.04
N THR A 184 7.16 -13.97 -3.07
CA THR A 184 8.61 -14.18 -2.96
C THR A 184 9.01 -15.22 -1.92
N HIS A 185 8.24 -15.37 -0.84
CA HIS A 185 8.56 -16.29 0.26
C HIS A 185 7.51 -17.38 0.46
N PHE A 186 6.23 -17.06 0.62
CA PHE A 186 5.24 -18.08 1.00
C PHE A 186 4.91 -19.05 -0.14
N LEU A 187 4.44 -18.56 -1.29
CA LEU A 187 4.03 -19.42 -2.41
C LEU A 187 5.16 -20.35 -2.89
N PRO A 188 6.43 -19.90 -3.02
CA PRO A 188 7.52 -20.79 -3.42
C PRO A 188 7.85 -21.90 -2.42
N ASN A 189 7.51 -21.73 -1.15
CA ASN A 189 7.89 -22.64 -0.07
C ASN A 189 6.70 -23.40 0.55
N LEU A 190 5.48 -23.23 0.03
CA LEU A 190 4.29 -23.94 0.48
C LEU A 190 3.77 -24.90 -0.61
N PRO A 191 3.98 -26.23 -0.46
CA PRO A 191 3.60 -27.22 -1.47
C PRO A 191 2.13 -27.20 -1.87
N GLU A 192 1.23 -26.88 -0.94
CA GLU A 192 -0.22 -26.85 -1.12
C GLU A 192 -0.70 -25.67 -1.98
N TYR A 193 0.15 -24.68 -2.25
CA TYR A 193 -0.16 -23.52 -3.11
C TYR A 193 0.60 -23.53 -4.44
N THR A 194 1.21 -24.66 -4.82
CA THR A 194 2.06 -24.78 -6.03
C THR A 194 1.33 -24.58 -7.35
N ASP A 195 0.01 -24.72 -7.36
CA ASP A 195 -0.83 -24.53 -8.54
C ASP A 195 -1.43 -23.12 -8.67
N ILE A 196 -1.13 -22.23 -7.71
CA ILE A 196 -1.50 -20.82 -7.79
C ILE A 196 -0.58 -20.11 -8.78
N HIS A 197 -1.18 -19.45 -9.76
CA HIS A 197 -0.49 -18.61 -10.71
C HIS A 197 -1.22 -17.28 -10.86
N ILE A 198 -0.52 -16.17 -10.62
CA ILE A 198 -1.05 -14.82 -10.77
C ILE A 198 -0.62 -14.29 -12.14
N ASP A 199 -1.58 -14.16 -13.05
CA ASP A 199 -1.29 -13.68 -14.41
C ASP A 199 -0.92 -12.18 -14.41
N PHE A 200 -1.55 -11.40 -13.53
CA PHE A 200 -1.30 -9.97 -13.42
C PHE A 200 -1.47 -9.47 -11.98
N TRP A 201 -0.46 -8.77 -11.47
CA TRP A 201 -0.50 -8.07 -10.20
C TRP A 201 -0.35 -6.56 -10.42
N ALA A 202 -1.30 -5.78 -9.91
CA ALA A 202 -1.15 -4.34 -9.73
C ALA A 202 -0.89 -3.98 -8.27
N SER A 203 0.25 -3.35 -7.99
CA SER A 203 0.56 -2.74 -6.70
C SER A 203 0.41 -1.22 -6.78
N MET A 204 -0.41 -0.65 -5.91
CA MET A 204 -0.77 0.77 -5.95
C MET A 204 -0.52 1.41 -4.60
N SER A 205 0.15 2.57 -4.59
CA SER A 205 0.39 3.31 -3.35
C SER A 205 1.07 2.46 -2.27
N THR A 206 2.03 1.61 -2.66
CA THR A 206 2.62 0.59 -1.76
C THR A 206 4.00 0.99 -1.25
N GLN A 207 4.40 0.38 -0.13
CA GLN A 207 5.70 0.60 0.51
C GLN A 207 6.78 -0.40 0.04
N ILE A 208 6.54 -1.16 -1.04
CA ILE A 208 7.40 -2.28 -1.44
C ILE A 208 8.84 -1.84 -1.69
N GLY A 209 9.04 -0.75 -2.46
CA GLY A 209 10.38 -0.23 -2.73
C GLY A 209 11.14 0.10 -1.44
N LEU A 210 10.53 0.90 -0.57
CA LEU A 210 11.13 1.28 0.72
C LEU A 210 11.41 0.07 1.62
N PHE A 211 10.52 -0.92 1.66
CA PHE A 211 10.69 -2.09 2.53
C PHE A 211 11.83 -2.99 2.05
N GLU A 212 12.04 -3.12 0.75
CA GLU A 212 13.20 -3.85 0.20
C GLU A 212 14.49 -3.05 0.38
N GLU A 213 14.48 -1.72 0.26
CA GLU A 213 15.63 -0.88 0.59
C GLU A 213 16.08 -1.06 2.05
N MET A 214 15.13 -1.28 2.96
CA MET A 214 15.37 -1.57 4.38
C MET A 214 15.55 -3.06 4.69
N LYS A 215 15.53 -3.94 3.68
CA LYS A 215 15.67 -5.40 3.81
C LYS A 215 14.68 -6.03 4.81
N LEU A 216 13.43 -5.57 4.75
CA LEU A 216 12.39 -6.00 5.69
C LEU A 216 11.61 -7.24 5.24
N PHE A 217 11.72 -7.68 3.98
CA PHE A 217 11.00 -8.84 3.49
C PHE A 217 11.68 -10.14 3.89
N LEU A 218 10.91 -11.22 3.98
CA LEU A 218 11.45 -12.55 4.30
C LEU A 218 12.41 -13.07 3.22
N ALA A 219 12.24 -12.60 1.98
CA ALA A 219 13.09 -12.93 0.84
C ALA A 219 14.22 -11.90 0.58
N SER A 220 14.31 -10.82 1.37
CA SER A 220 15.36 -9.82 1.20
C SER A 220 16.75 -10.45 1.38
N ASP A 221 17.71 -10.02 0.55
CA ASP A 221 19.08 -10.54 0.55
C ASP A 221 20.08 -9.39 0.38
N ASP A 222 21.12 -9.37 1.22
CA ASP A 222 22.16 -8.33 1.27
C ASP A 222 23.06 -8.31 0.02
N ARG A 223 23.01 -9.34 -0.81
CA ARG A 223 23.74 -9.39 -2.09
C ARG A 223 23.17 -8.45 -3.15
N TYR A 224 21.98 -7.89 -2.94
CA TYR A 224 21.33 -6.91 -3.81
C TYR A 224 21.34 -5.52 -3.18
N GLY A 225 21.43 -4.48 -4.00
CA GLY A 225 21.59 -3.11 -3.53
C GLY A 225 21.79 -2.12 -4.69
N PRO A 226 22.41 -0.95 -4.45
CA PRO A 226 22.61 0.06 -5.48
C PRO A 226 23.27 -0.51 -6.74
N GLY A 227 22.61 -0.35 -7.89
CA GLY A 227 23.08 -0.86 -9.19
C GLY A 227 22.91 -2.35 -9.41
N LYS A 228 22.36 -3.09 -8.44
CA LYS A 228 22.11 -4.53 -8.52
C LYS A 228 20.72 -4.85 -7.94
N PRO A 229 19.66 -4.66 -8.75
CA PRO A 229 18.29 -4.92 -8.33
C PRO A 229 18.05 -6.39 -7.94
N VAL A 230 17.02 -6.62 -7.12
CA VAL A 230 16.51 -7.94 -6.77
C VAL A 230 15.83 -8.56 -8.01
N PRO A 231 15.99 -9.86 -8.26
CA PRO A 231 15.29 -10.53 -9.35
C PRO A 231 13.76 -10.40 -9.24
N PHE A 232 13.09 -10.44 -10.39
CA PHE A 232 11.64 -10.55 -10.43
C PHE A 232 11.16 -11.79 -9.65
N PRO A 233 10.02 -11.75 -8.93
CA PRO A 233 9.47 -12.92 -8.25
C PRO A 233 9.34 -14.13 -9.16
N ASP A 234 9.37 -15.34 -8.58
CA ASP A 234 9.38 -16.56 -9.38
C ASP A 234 8.20 -16.61 -10.38
N ARG A 235 8.55 -16.75 -11.67
CA ARG A 235 7.60 -16.73 -12.80
C ARG A 235 6.59 -17.87 -12.76
N ARG A 236 6.83 -18.91 -11.95
CA ARG A 236 5.83 -19.95 -11.65
C ARG A 236 4.61 -19.38 -10.97
N PHE A 237 4.76 -18.36 -10.12
CA PHE A 237 3.68 -17.78 -9.33
C PHE A 237 3.21 -16.42 -9.84
N LEU A 238 4.04 -15.69 -10.61
CA LEU A 238 3.70 -14.35 -11.08
C LEU A 238 4.17 -14.11 -12.52
N SER A 239 3.24 -13.82 -13.43
CA SER A 239 3.56 -13.50 -14.82
C SER A 239 3.87 -12.03 -15.04
N THR A 240 3.00 -11.12 -14.61
CA THR A 240 3.14 -9.68 -14.87
C THR A 240 2.94 -8.86 -13.61
N TRP A 241 3.77 -7.85 -13.41
CA TRP A 241 3.64 -6.91 -12.32
C TRP A 241 3.68 -5.46 -12.82
N TRP A 242 2.62 -4.72 -12.51
CA TRP A 242 2.53 -3.28 -12.66
C TRP A 242 2.53 -2.59 -11.30
N ASN A 243 3.60 -1.84 -11.00
CA ASN A 243 3.65 -0.97 -9.83
C ASN A 243 3.27 0.45 -10.23
N VAL A 244 2.40 1.07 -9.42
CA VAL A 244 1.92 2.44 -9.62
C VAL A 244 2.10 3.23 -8.33
N TRP A 245 2.84 4.32 -8.43
CA TRP A 245 3.03 5.29 -7.36
C TRP A 245 2.43 6.65 -7.73
N ASP A 246 2.15 7.49 -6.74
CA ASP A 246 1.68 8.86 -6.96
C ASP A 246 2.77 9.81 -6.45
N PRO A 247 3.26 10.77 -7.26
CA PRO A 247 4.30 11.71 -6.85
C PRO A 247 3.96 12.56 -5.62
N HIS A 248 2.68 12.64 -5.25
CA HIS A 248 2.19 13.36 -4.09
C HIS A 248 1.84 12.44 -2.93
N ASP A 249 1.93 11.12 -3.09
CA ASP A 249 1.75 10.15 -2.02
C ASP A 249 3.09 9.73 -1.42
N PHE A 250 3.37 10.23 -0.20
CA PHE A 250 4.57 9.89 0.56
C PHE A 250 4.69 8.42 0.98
N LEU A 251 3.60 7.65 0.93
CA LEU A 251 3.57 6.22 1.24
C LEU A 251 3.65 5.35 -0.02
N SER A 252 3.68 5.96 -1.20
CA SER A 252 3.87 5.26 -2.45
C SER A 252 5.33 5.31 -2.85
N PHE A 253 5.89 4.15 -3.20
CA PHE A 253 7.28 4.04 -3.59
C PHE A 253 7.38 3.38 -4.96
N SER A 254 8.22 3.97 -5.81
CA SER A 254 8.70 3.30 -7.01
C SER A 254 9.50 2.05 -6.62
N VAL A 255 9.40 1.00 -7.43
CA VAL A 255 10.28 -0.17 -7.34
C VAL A 255 11.32 -0.19 -8.47
N LYS A 256 11.38 0.89 -9.26
CA LYS A 256 12.34 1.05 -10.34
C LYS A 256 13.76 0.98 -9.79
N ASN A 257 14.60 0.17 -10.43
CA ASN A 257 15.99 -0.12 -10.03
C ASN A 257 16.14 -0.85 -8.68
N ILE A 258 15.05 -1.22 -8.01
CA ILE A 258 15.07 -2.05 -6.81
C ILE A 258 14.70 -3.49 -7.18
N ILE A 259 13.70 -3.67 -8.06
CA ILE A 259 13.24 -4.99 -8.50
C ILE A 259 13.25 -5.04 -10.04
N GLU A 260 13.86 -6.07 -10.59
CA GLU A 260 13.97 -6.28 -12.04
C GLU A 260 12.63 -6.62 -12.67
N GLY A 261 12.42 -6.19 -13.92
CA GLY A 261 11.32 -6.68 -14.75
C GLY A 261 9.91 -6.21 -14.35
N VAL A 262 9.80 -5.28 -13.39
CA VAL A 262 8.53 -4.66 -13.00
C VAL A 262 8.23 -3.49 -13.92
N LYS A 263 6.98 -3.40 -14.39
CA LYS A 263 6.50 -2.18 -15.04
C LYS A 263 6.19 -1.15 -13.96
N ASP A 264 7.07 -0.18 -13.79
CA ASP A 264 6.93 0.87 -12.78
C ASP A 264 6.48 2.19 -13.43
N ASP A 265 5.24 2.57 -13.18
CA ASP A 265 4.64 3.82 -13.67
C ASP A 265 4.19 4.69 -12.50
N HIS A 266 3.78 5.92 -12.81
CA HIS A 266 3.11 6.79 -11.86
C HIS A 266 1.69 7.15 -12.32
N PHE A 267 0.83 7.46 -11.37
CA PHE A 267 -0.49 8.04 -11.59
C PHE A 267 -0.57 9.33 -10.77
N ASP A 268 -0.52 10.47 -11.45
CA ASP A 268 -0.72 11.78 -10.80
C ASP A 268 -2.22 12.00 -10.57
N SER A 269 -2.66 11.86 -9.32
CA SER A 269 -4.05 12.10 -8.96
C SER A 269 -4.43 13.58 -8.92
N GLY A 270 -3.46 14.50 -8.93
CA GLY A 270 -3.68 15.92 -8.68
C GLY A 270 -4.22 16.23 -7.27
N LEU A 271 -4.26 15.24 -6.36
CA LEU A 271 -4.71 15.43 -4.99
C LEU A 271 -3.56 15.84 -4.07
N SER A 272 -3.91 16.52 -2.98
CA SER A 272 -2.95 16.85 -1.93
C SER A 272 -2.39 15.59 -1.26
N LEU A 273 -1.25 15.74 -0.56
CA LEU A 273 -0.56 14.69 0.22
C LEU A 273 -1.48 13.77 1.04
N ALA A 274 -2.51 14.32 1.70
CA ALA A 274 -3.44 13.55 2.53
C ALA A 274 -4.45 12.72 1.72
N GLY A 275 -4.72 13.10 0.46
CA GLY A 275 -5.68 12.44 -0.42
C GLY A 275 -5.04 11.51 -1.46
N ALA A 276 -3.81 11.81 -1.87
CA ALA A 276 -3.09 11.10 -2.93
C ALA A 276 -2.97 9.59 -2.65
N HIS A 277 -2.67 9.19 -1.41
CA HIS A 277 -2.53 7.78 -1.04
C HIS A 277 -3.76 6.94 -1.41
N LEU A 278 -4.95 7.48 -1.14
CA LEU A 278 -6.23 6.79 -1.39
C LEU A 278 -6.81 7.08 -2.77
N ALA A 279 -6.14 7.88 -3.60
CA ALA A 279 -6.70 8.39 -4.84
C ALA A 279 -7.01 7.28 -5.84
N CYS A 280 -6.10 6.31 -6.00
CA CYS A 280 -6.27 5.18 -6.92
C CYS A 280 -7.49 4.33 -6.56
N LEU A 281 -7.89 4.30 -5.28
CA LEU A 281 -9.08 3.58 -4.83
C LEU A 281 -10.38 4.34 -5.11
N LYS A 282 -10.31 5.66 -5.27
CA LYS A 282 -11.48 6.54 -5.46
C LYS A 282 -11.76 6.88 -6.91
N MET A 283 -10.71 7.08 -7.70
CA MET A 283 -10.81 7.71 -9.03
C MET A 283 -11.14 6.71 -10.12
N SER A 284 -12.26 6.90 -10.82
CA SER A 284 -12.65 6.05 -11.94
C SER A 284 -11.63 6.05 -13.08
N SER A 285 -10.94 7.17 -13.33
CA SER A 285 -9.86 7.25 -14.32
C SER A 285 -8.72 6.27 -14.06
N PHE A 286 -8.41 6.01 -12.78
CA PHE A 286 -7.42 5.00 -12.42
C PHE A 286 -7.89 3.60 -12.81
N TYR A 287 -9.15 3.24 -12.54
CA TYR A 287 -9.68 1.91 -12.88
C TYR A 287 -9.83 1.70 -14.40
N VAL A 288 -10.09 2.76 -15.17
CA VAL A 288 -10.03 2.71 -16.64
C VAL A 288 -8.63 2.37 -17.11
N LEU A 289 -7.62 3.14 -16.66
CA LEU A 289 -6.22 2.88 -16.99
C LEU A 289 -5.83 1.45 -16.59
N LEU A 290 -6.31 1.01 -15.44
CA LEU A 290 -6.03 -0.31 -14.96
C LEU A 290 -6.61 -1.43 -15.83
N GLY A 291 -7.88 -1.30 -16.24
CA GLY A 291 -8.49 -2.22 -17.20
C GLY A 291 -7.67 -2.32 -18.50
N GLU A 292 -7.15 -1.19 -18.99
CA GLU A 292 -6.25 -1.19 -20.14
C GLU A 292 -4.92 -1.91 -19.90
N GLN A 293 -4.32 -1.77 -18.71
CA GLN A 293 -3.07 -2.46 -18.39
C GLN A 293 -3.27 -3.96 -18.27
N VAL A 294 -4.36 -4.39 -17.62
CA VAL A 294 -4.75 -5.79 -17.56
C VAL A 294 -4.98 -6.34 -18.95
N ALA A 295 -5.69 -5.60 -19.81
CA ALA A 295 -5.85 -5.98 -21.21
C ALA A 295 -4.47 -6.15 -21.86
N LYS A 296 -3.59 -5.14 -21.83
CA LYS A 296 -2.25 -5.20 -22.45
C LYS A 296 -1.41 -6.40 -21.99
N ALA A 297 -1.51 -6.78 -20.71
CA ALA A 297 -0.76 -7.89 -20.15
C ALA A 297 -1.32 -9.28 -20.51
N LEU A 298 -2.64 -9.41 -20.65
CA LEU A 298 -3.27 -10.69 -20.96
C LEU A 298 -3.32 -10.94 -22.48
N PRO A 299 -2.87 -12.10 -22.97
CA PRO A 299 -3.01 -12.48 -24.38
C PRO A 299 -4.48 -12.46 -24.82
N ALA A 300 -4.76 -12.01 -26.04
CA ALA A 300 -6.13 -11.91 -26.57
C ALA A 300 -6.92 -13.23 -26.47
N ALA A 301 -6.25 -14.38 -26.66
CA ALA A 301 -6.86 -15.72 -26.59
C ALA A 301 -7.31 -16.15 -25.17
N ARG A 302 -6.87 -15.42 -24.13
CA ARG A 302 -7.32 -15.62 -22.75
C ARG A 302 -8.45 -14.67 -22.37
N ARG A 303 -8.67 -13.56 -23.09
CA ARG A 303 -9.75 -12.58 -22.80
C ARG A 303 -11.10 -13.13 -23.25
N GLY A 304 -11.99 -13.46 -22.31
CA GLY A 304 -13.39 -13.79 -22.62
C GLY A 304 -13.68 -15.19 -23.15
N ARG A 305 -13.03 -16.23 -22.60
CA ARG A 305 -13.63 -17.58 -22.61
C ARG A 305 -14.68 -17.69 -21.51
#